data_AF-A0A2S6WD98-F1
#
_entry.id   AF-A0A2S6WD98-F1
#
_cell.length_a   1.000
_cell.length_b   1.000
_cell.length_c   1.000
_cell.angle_alpha   90.00
_cell.angle_beta   90.00
_cell.angle_gamma   90.00
#
_symmetry.space_group_name_H-M   'P 1'
#
loop_
_entity.id
_entity.type
_entity.pdbx_description
1 polymer ?
#
loop_
_entity_poly.entity_id
_entity_poly.type
_entity_poly.pdbx_seq_one_letter_code
_entity_poly.pdbx_strand_id
1 'polypeptide(L)'
;MTVPVGETAPPLDLETMRACADRLLANDTEASAPDRLEELTRQLHGHLMLAIPEVETAALALPEDSVARACALFCVGEARLRLSAEPGRVLSAGARTAHAQRLARSVRTLCDHYESEDHQCPGAPERAAYVRMLLHCSGCRDCRMVDDNGEAVGNCVAGDRLYEEFRQARRGPAPGNGL
;
A
#
# COMPACT_ATOMS: atom_id res chain seq x y z
N MET A 1 5.88 39.41 18.10
CA MET A 1 4.74 38.48 18.26
C MET A 1 5.22 37.12 17.81
N THR A 2 5.51 36.23 18.76
CA THR A 2 5.95 34.85 18.52
C THR A 2 4.72 33.98 18.30
N VAL A 3 4.63 33.33 17.14
CA VAL A 3 3.60 32.33 16.85
C VAL A 3 3.87 31.10 17.72
N PRO A 4 2.88 30.53 18.43
CA PRO A 4 3.10 29.32 19.19
C PRO A 4 3.40 28.17 18.22
N VAL A 5 4.45 27.40 18.52
CA VAL A 5 4.75 26.14 17.84
C VAL A 5 3.52 25.24 17.97
N GLY A 6 2.92 24.89 16.82
CA GLY A 6 1.75 24.05 16.75
C GLY A 6 2.01 22.73 17.45
N GLU A 7 1.08 22.37 18.33
CA GLU A 7 1.01 21.07 18.99
C GLU A 7 0.97 20.00 17.89
N THR A 8 2.08 19.28 17.73
CA THR A 8 2.17 18.16 16.79
C THR A 8 1.09 17.16 17.19
N ALA A 9 0.22 16.79 16.25
CA ALA A 9 -0.80 15.77 16.46
C ALA A 9 -0.15 14.54 17.13
N PRO A 10 -0.85 13.89 18.09
CA PRO A 10 -0.30 12.71 18.73
C PRO A 10 0.05 11.66 17.67
N PRO A 11 1.18 10.94 17.82
CA PRO A 11 1.59 9.92 16.86
C PRO A 11 0.49 8.87 16.68
N LEU A 12 0.44 8.28 15.49
CA LEU A 12 -0.52 7.22 15.19
C LEU A 12 -0.45 6.09 16.24
N ASP A 13 -1.60 5.58 16.66
CA ASP A 13 -1.69 4.37 17.49
C ASP A 13 -1.53 3.12 16.62
N LEU A 14 -0.27 2.83 16.28
CA LEU A 14 0.09 1.74 15.37
C LEU A 14 -0.24 0.36 15.96
N GLU A 15 -0.20 0.22 17.29
CA GLU A 15 -0.56 -1.03 17.97
C GLU A 15 -2.04 -1.34 17.73
N THR A 16 -2.93 -0.38 17.99
CA THR A 16 -4.37 -0.54 17.75
C THR A 16 -4.66 -0.80 16.28
N MET A 17 -4.02 -0.06 15.38
CA MET A 17 -4.23 -0.21 13.93
C MET A 17 -3.82 -1.59 13.42
N ARG A 18 -2.67 -2.10 13.85
CA ARG A 18 -2.19 -3.45 13.51
C ARG A 18 -3.08 -4.53 14.11
N ALA A 19 -3.45 -4.40 15.39
CA ALA A 19 -4.36 -5.33 16.03
C ALA A 19 -5.73 -5.39 15.32
N CYS A 20 -6.23 -4.26 14.79
CA CYS A 20 -7.44 -4.24 13.98
C CYS A 20 -7.25 -4.97 12.64
N ALA A 21 -6.14 -4.73 11.94
CA ALA A 21 -5.84 -5.38 10.67
C ALA A 21 -5.65 -6.90 10.83
N ASP A 22 -4.91 -7.33 11.85
CA ASP A 22 -4.59 -8.74 12.08
C ASP A 22 -5.83 -9.59 12.38
N ARG A 23 -6.88 -9.01 13.00
CA ARG A 23 -8.18 -9.69 13.18
C ARG A 23 -8.82 -10.16 11.87
N LEU A 24 -8.56 -9.48 10.75
CA LEU A 24 -9.07 -9.84 9.42
C LEU A 24 -8.11 -10.72 8.62
N LEU A 25 -6.82 -10.70 8.96
CA LEU A 25 -5.77 -11.45 8.27
C LEU A 25 -5.47 -12.81 8.92
N ALA A 26 -5.92 -13.05 10.14
CA ALA A 26 -5.84 -14.35 10.77
C ALA A 26 -6.65 -15.40 9.98
N ASN A 27 -6.03 -16.57 9.75
CA ASN A 27 -6.59 -17.69 8.99
C ASN A 27 -7.90 -18.25 9.59
N ASP A 28 -8.17 -17.97 10.87
CA ASP A 28 -9.39 -18.36 11.59
C ASP A 28 -10.51 -17.33 11.47
N THR A 29 -10.50 -16.51 10.41
CA THR A 29 -11.69 -15.75 10.00
C THR A 29 -12.74 -16.69 9.39
N GLU A 30 -13.11 -17.75 10.12
CA GLU A 30 -14.39 -18.41 9.94
C GLU A 30 -15.46 -17.33 10.03
N ALA A 31 -16.03 -16.99 8.87
CA ALA A 31 -17.23 -16.18 8.69
C ALA A 31 -17.50 -15.24 9.87
N SER A 32 -16.71 -14.17 10.01
CA SER A 32 -17.11 -13.07 10.88
C SER A 32 -18.56 -12.74 10.53
N ALA A 33 -19.44 -12.81 11.53
CA ALA A 33 -20.86 -12.49 11.33
C ALA A 33 -20.95 -11.19 10.50
N PRO A 34 -21.89 -11.07 9.55
CA PRO A 34 -21.92 -9.93 8.61
C PRO A 34 -21.72 -8.57 9.30
N ASP A 35 -22.37 -8.37 10.45
CA ASP A 35 -22.25 -7.15 11.26
C ASP A 35 -20.83 -6.91 11.79
N ARG A 36 -20.10 -7.97 12.15
CA ARG A 36 -18.71 -7.89 12.62
C ARG A 36 -17.76 -7.53 11.48
N LEU A 37 -17.98 -8.08 10.29
CA LEU A 37 -17.21 -7.75 9.10
C LEU A 37 -17.41 -6.27 8.71
N GLU A 38 -18.66 -5.79 8.75
CA GLU A 38 -18.99 -4.39 8.48
C GLU A 38 -18.34 -3.44 9.51
N GLU A 39 -18.40 -3.80 10.80
CA GLU A 39 -17.75 -3.03 11.86
C GLU A 39 -16.24 -2.93 11.66
N LEU A 40 -15.56 -4.05 11.42
CA LEU A 40 -14.12 -4.06 11.17
C LEU A 40 -13.75 -3.29 9.90
N THR A 41 -14.56 -3.39 8.84
CA THR A 41 -14.36 -2.62 7.61
C THR A 41 -14.45 -1.12 7.87
N ARG A 42 -15.42 -0.67 8.68
CA ARG A 42 -15.56 0.73 9.07
C ARG A 42 -14.38 1.22 9.92
N GLN A 43 -13.91 0.39 10.85
CA GLN A 43 -12.72 0.70 11.66
C GLN A 43 -11.47 0.85 10.78
N LEU A 44 -11.26 -0.05 9.83
CA LEU A 44 -10.16 0.05 8.86
C LEU A 44 -10.25 1.30 7.98
N HIS A 45 -11.45 1.70 7.56
CA HIS A 45 -11.65 2.98 6.87
C HIS A 45 -11.17 4.16 7.72
N GLY A 46 -11.58 4.21 8.99
CA GLY A 46 -11.15 5.24 9.94
C GLY A 46 -9.63 5.25 10.12
N HIS A 47 -9.00 4.08 10.28
CA HIS A 47 -7.55 3.95 10.39
C HIS A 47 -6.83 4.45 9.13
N LEU A 48 -7.29 4.11 7.93
CA LEU A 48 -6.69 4.59 6.69
C LEU A 48 -6.84 6.10 6.51
N MET A 49 -7.97 6.69 6.91
CA MET A 49 -8.17 8.14 6.87
C MET A 49 -7.15 8.90 7.72
N LEU A 50 -6.65 8.30 8.80
CA LEU A 50 -5.59 8.85 9.65
C LEU A 50 -4.19 8.48 9.12
N ALA A 51 -3.97 7.23 8.72
CA ALA A 51 -2.66 6.73 8.31
C ALA A 51 -2.13 7.39 7.04
N ILE A 52 -3.01 7.57 6.04
CA ILE A 52 -2.62 8.06 4.72
C ILE A 52 -1.93 9.43 4.77
N PRO A 53 -2.52 10.49 5.38
CA PRO A 53 -1.87 11.80 5.40
C PRO A 53 -0.57 11.80 6.21
N GLU A 54 -0.50 11.04 7.30
CA GLU A 54 0.68 10.95 8.17
C GLU A 54 1.84 10.24 7.47
N VAL A 55 1.58 9.10 6.83
CA VAL A 55 2.59 8.37 6.05
C VAL A 55 3.03 9.15 4.82
N GLU A 56 2.12 9.83 4.12
CA GLU A 56 2.48 10.67 2.99
C GLU A 56 3.41 11.82 3.41
N THR A 57 3.09 12.47 4.54
CA THR A 57 3.92 13.55 5.10
C THR A 57 5.31 13.04 5.48
N ALA A 58 5.39 11.91 6.19
CA ALA A 58 6.65 11.28 6.55
C ALA A 58 7.46 10.88 5.30
N ALA A 59 6.82 10.30 4.29
CA ALA A 59 7.47 9.88 3.06
C ALA A 59 8.01 11.07 2.25
N LEU A 60 7.28 12.18 2.19
CA LEU A 60 7.71 13.39 1.47
C LEU A 60 8.90 14.09 2.12
N ALA A 61 9.14 13.86 3.42
CA ALA A 61 10.31 14.37 4.13
C ALA A 61 11.61 13.62 3.77
N LEU A 62 11.50 12.43 3.15
CA LEU A 62 12.64 11.64 2.70
C LEU A 62 13.20 12.15 1.36
N PRO A 63 14.48 11.85 1.04
CA PRO A 63 15.06 12.18 -0.27
C PRO A 63 14.22 11.67 -1.44
N GLU A 64 14.14 12.46 -2.50
CA GLU A 64 13.28 12.18 -3.66
C GLU A 64 13.62 10.86 -4.37
N ASP A 65 14.89 10.48 -4.37
CA ASP A 65 15.42 9.25 -4.97
C ASP A 65 15.41 8.06 -4.00
N SER A 66 14.91 8.23 -2.77
CA SER A 66 14.87 7.15 -1.79
C SER A 66 13.78 6.12 -2.13
N VAL A 67 14.14 4.84 -2.02
CA VAL A 67 13.16 3.73 -2.14
C VAL A 67 12.06 3.82 -1.10
N ALA A 68 12.42 4.15 0.14
CA ALA A 68 11.44 4.28 1.22
C ALA A 68 10.33 5.28 0.86
N ARG A 69 10.69 6.45 0.30
CA ARG A 69 9.72 7.41 -0.23
C ARG A 69 8.87 6.83 -1.35
N ALA A 70 9.50 6.24 -2.37
CA ALA A 70 8.76 5.71 -3.52
C ALA A 70 7.78 4.60 -3.11
N CYS A 71 8.19 3.68 -2.22
CA CYS A 71 7.33 2.63 -1.68
C CYS A 71 6.16 3.19 -0.87
N ALA A 72 6.44 4.07 0.09
CA ALA A 72 5.42 4.64 0.94
C ALA A 72 4.38 5.42 0.13
N LEU A 73 4.81 6.24 -0.83
CA LEU A 73 3.90 7.00 -1.71
C LEU A 73 3.08 6.09 -2.63
N PHE A 74 3.67 5.00 -3.13
CA PHE A 74 2.92 4.00 -3.89
C PHE A 74 1.83 3.35 -3.02
N CYS A 75 2.16 2.91 -1.81
CA CYS A 75 1.19 2.31 -0.88
C CYS A 75 0.10 3.29 -0.42
N VAL A 76 0.44 4.57 -0.25
CA VAL A 76 -0.54 5.66 -0.04
C VAL A 76 -1.51 5.75 -1.22
N GLY A 77 -1.00 5.72 -2.45
CA GLY A 77 -1.81 5.74 -3.66
C GLY A 77 -2.77 4.55 -3.72
N GLU A 78 -2.29 3.33 -3.45
CA GLU A 78 -3.13 2.13 -3.39
C GLU A 78 -4.20 2.20 -2.29
N ALA A 79 -3.83 2.68 -1.10
CA ALA A 79 -4.75 2.80 0.02
C ALA A 79 -5.90 3.77 -0.30
N ARG A 80 -5.61 4.90 -0.98
CA ARG A 80 -6.63 5.84 -1.47
C ARG A 80 -7.58 5.20 -2.48
N LEU A 81 -7.05 4.43 -3.43
CA LEU A 81 -7.89 3.72 -4.41
C LEU A 81 -8.83 2.75 -3.71
N ARG A 82 -8.31 1.95 -2.77
CA ARG A 82 -9.09 0.98 -2.00
C ARG A 82 -10.16 1.65 -1.12
N LEU A 83 -9.88 2.83 -0.53
CA LEU A 83 -10.86 3.63 0.19
C LEU A 83 -11.96 4.20 -0.72
N SER A 84 -11.62 4.59 -1.94
CA SER A 84 -12.57 5.16 -2.90
C SER A 84 -13.48 4.10 -3.54
N ALA A 85 -13.08 2.83 -3.50
CA ALA A 85 -13.88 1.73 -4.00
C ALA A 85 -15.04 1.46 -3.01
N GLU A 86 -16.23 1.96 -3.34
CA GLU A 86 -17.45 1.59 -2.63
C GLU A 86 -17.70 0.08 -2.81
N PRO A 87 -17.80 -0.72 -1.73
CA PRO A 87 -18.29 -2.08 -1.85
C PRO A 87 -19.75 -2.00 -2.28
N GLY A 88 -20.03 -2.28 -3.56
CA GLY A 88 -21.40 -2.30 -4.08
C GLY A 88 -22.31 -3.16 -3.19
N ARG A 89 -23.54 -2.71 -2.94
CA ARG A 89 -24.53 -3.38 -2.05
C ARG A 89 -24.89 -4.82 -2.48
N VAL A 90 -24.35 -5.31 -3.59
CA VAL A 90 -24.64 -6.60 -4.23
C VAL A 90 -23.45 -7.57 -4.19
N LEU A 91 -22.33 -7.20 -3.55
CA LEU A 91 -21.17 -8.09 -3.46
C LEU A 91 -21.49 -9.38 -2.69
N SER A 92 -20.99 -10.51 -3.18
CA SER A 92 -21.04 -11.79 -2.47
C SER A 92 -20.33 -11.69 -1.11
N ALA A 93 -20.65 -12.59 -0.17
CA ALA A 93 -19.97 -12.62 1.14
C ALA A 93 -18.45 -12.75 1.02
N GLY A 94 -17.98 -13.53 0.03
CA GLY A 94 -16.56 -13.66 -0.30
C GLY A 94 -15.94 -12.34 -0.78
N ALA A 95 -16.62 -11.61 -1.67
CA ALA A 95 -16.12 -10.33 -2.18
C ALA A 95 -16.03 -9.24 -1.09
N ARG A 96 -16.99 -9.19 -0.15
CA ARG A 96 -16.91 -8.29 1.01
C ARG A 96 -15.73 -8.63 1.93
N THR A 97 -15.49 -9.92 2.17
CA THR A 97 -14.34 -10.38 2.97
C THR A 97 -13.02 -10.01 2.30
N ALA A 98 -12.92 -10.24 0.99
CA ALA A 98 -11.74 -9.87 0.20
C ALA A 98 -11.48 -8.36 0.23
N HIS A 99 -12.51 -7.53 0.11
CA HIS A 99 -12.39 -6.07 0.26
C HIS A 99 -11.86 -5.67 1.63
N ALA A 100 -12.44 -6.18 2.71
CA ALA A 100 -11.98 -5.91 4.08
C ALA A 100 -10.52 -6.33 4.31
N GLN A 101 -10.12 -7.50 3.78
CA GLN A 101 -8.73 -7.96 3.84
C GLN A 101 -7.77 -7.06 3.07
N ARG A 102 -8.16 -6.51 1.91
CA ARG A 102 -7.34 -5.52 1.16
C ARG A 102 -7.14 -4.23 1.95
N LEU A 103 -8.17 -3.77 2.66
CA LEU A 103 -8.04 -2.62 3.57
C LEU A 103 -7.11 -2.95 4.74
N ALA A 104 -7.26 -4.12 5.35
CA ALA A 104 -6.41 -4.59 6.45
C ALA A 104 -4.93 -4.63 6.06
N ARG A 105 -4.60 -5.19 4.88
CA ARG A 105 -3.23 -5.19 4.35
C ARG A 105 -2.70 -3.78 4.14
N SER A 106 -3.52 -2.87 3.60
CA SER A 106 -3.14 -1.46 3.44
C SER A 106 -2.81 -0.81 4.78
N VAL A 107 -3.65 -1.01 5.81
CA VAL A 107 -3.38 -0.48 7.16
C VAL A 107 -2.05 -0.99 7.70
N ARG A 108 -1.81 -2.30 7.63
CA ARG A 108 -0.57 -2.92 8.11
C ARG A 108 0.66 -2.37 7.39
N THR A 109 0.63 -2.34 6.05
CA THR A 109 1.73 -1.81 5.24
C THR A 109 1.99 -0.33 5.53
N LEU A 110 0.95 0.49 5.71
CA LEU A 110 1.13 1.89 6.08
C LEU A 110 1.73 2.06 7.49
N CYS A 111 1.34 1.23 8.46
CA CYS A 111 1.98 1.23 9.79
C CYS A 111 3.47 0.91 9.67
N ASP A 112 3.83 -0.06 8.85
CA ASP A 112 5.23 -0.46 8.64
C ASP A 112 6.05 0.65 7.95
N HIS A 113 5.45 1.37 6.98
CA HIS A 113 6.06 2.57 6.37
C HIS A 113 6.19 3.74 7.34
N TYR A 114 5.29 3.88 8.31
CA TYR A 114 5.36 4.95 9.31
C TYR A 114 6.46 4.71 10.35
N GLU A 115 6.66 3.46 10.75
CA GLU A 115 7.68 3.08 11.74
C GLU A 115 9.08 2.88 11.15
N SER A 116 9.18 2.38 9.92
CA SER A 116 10.44 1.91 9.36
C SER A 116 11.06 2.92 8.40
N GLU A 117 12.22 3.47 8.77
CA GLU A 117 13.09 4.19 7.81
C GLU A 117 13.75 3.25 6.80
N ASP A 118 13.78 1.94 7.08
CA ASP A 118 14.59 0.97 6.35
C ASP A 118 13.73 -0.22 5.86
N HIS A 119 13.02 -0.01 4.75
CA HIS A 119 12.50 -1.14 3.97
C HIS A 119 13.68 -1.90 3.38
N GLN A 120 13.65 -3.24 3.43
CA GLN A 120 14.60 -4.12 2.75
C GLN A 120 14.80 -3.64 1.31
N CYS A 121 15.88 -2.90 1.11
CA CYS A 121 16.12 -2.22 -0.14
C CYS A 121 16.60 -3.26 -1.15
N PRO A 122 16.02 -3.30 -2.35
CA PRO A 122 16.60 -4.09 -3.41
C PRO A 122 18.05 -3.65 -3.67
N GLY A 123 18.89 -4.53 -4.21
CA GLY A 123 20.26 -4.17 -4.59
C GLY A 123 20.30 -3.02 -5.61
N ALA A 124 21.43 -2.31 -5.73
CA ALA A 124 21.52 -1.03 -6.48
C ALA A 124 20.85 -0.98 -7.88
N PRO A 125 21.01 -1.95 -8.81
CA PRO A 125 20.31 -1.91 -10.10
C PRO A 125 18.82 -2.27 -10.00
N GLU A 126 18.46 -3.19 -9.11
CA GLU A 126 17.06 -3.57 -8.83
C GLU A 126 16.29 -2.41 -8.21
N ARG A 127 16.95 -1.66 -7.31
CA ARG A 127 16.44 -0.48 -6.63
C ARG A 127 16.00 0.60 -7.61
N ALA A 128 16.82 0.95 -8.59
CA ALA A 128 16.47 1.98 -9.58
C ALA A 128 15.28 1.56 -10.45
N ALA A 129 15.27 0.32 -10.93
CA ALA A 129 14.15 -0.20 -11.73
C ALA A 129 12.84 -0.24 -10.92
N TYR A 130 12.94 -0.65 -9.66
CA TYR A 130 11.81 -0.69 -8.74
C TYR A 130 11.23 0.71 -8.46
N VAL A 131 12.08 1.71 -8.17
CA VAL A 131 11.64 3.10 -7.95
C VAL A 131 10.94 3.65 -9.19
N ARG A 132 11.51 3.47 -10.39
CA ARG A 132 10.87 3.94 -11.63
C ARG A 132 9.49 3.31 -11.85
N MET A 133 9.37 2.01 -11.60
CA MET A 133 8.11 1.30 -11.69
C MET A 133 7.08 1.86 -10.70
N LEU A 134 7.43 2.01 -9.42
CA LEU A 134 6.53 2.52 -8.39
C LEU A 134 6.07 3.95 -8.68
N LEU A 135 7.00 4.84 -9.05
CA LEU A 135 6.68 6.22 -9.42
C LEU A 135 5.71 6.27 -10.60
N HIS A 136 5.94 5.47 -11.64
CA HIS A 136 5.02 5.40 -12.77
C HIS A 136 3.64 4.91 -12.35
N CYS A 137 3.55 3.78 -11.65
CA CYS A 137 2.27 3.20 -11.25
C CYS A 137 1.46 4.11 -10.32
N SER A 138 2.13 4.89 -9.46
CA SER A 138 1.45 5.85 -8.59
C SER A 138 0.81 7.02 -9.34
N GLY A 139 1.44 7.49 -10.44
CA GLY A 139 0.94 8.61 -11.25
C GLY A 139 0.00 8.19 -12.39
N CYS A 140 0.20 7.01 -12.96
CA CYS A 140 -0.54 6.55 -14.14
C CYS A 140 -2.00 6.19 -13.81
N ARG A 141 -2.96 6.66 -14.61
CA ARG A 141 -4.37 6.28 -14.44
C ARG A 141 -4.61 4.81 -14.76
N ASP A 142 -4.01 4.32 -15.84
CA ASP A 142 -4.23 2.95 -16.31
C ASP A 142 -3.67 1.93 -15.33
N CYS A 143 -2.44 2.14 -14.83
CA CYS A 143 -1.85 1.26 -13.81
C CYS A 143 -2.66 1.21 -12.50
N ARG A 144 -3.48 2.23 -12.22
CA ARG A 144 -4.34 2.31 -11.03
C ARG A 144 -5.72 1.67 -11.24
N MET A 145 -6.06 1.28 -12.45
CA MET A 145 -7.34 0.61 -12.70
C MET A 145 -7.26 -0.84 -12.21
N VAL A 146 -8.14 -1.17 -11.27
CA VAL A 146 -8.33 -2.53 -10.75
C VAL A 146 -9.78 -2.96 -10.91
N ASP A 147 -10.02 -4.27 -11.05
CA ASP A 147 -11.37 -4.83 -11.03
C ASP A 147 -11.92 -4.95 -9.60
N ASP A 148 -13.13 -5.52 -9.47
CA ASP A 148 -13.79 -5.76 -8.18
C ASP A 148 -12.98 -6.73 -7.27
N ASN A 149 -12.10 -7.55 -7.87
CA ASN A 149 -11.20 -8.45 -7.16
C ASN A 149 -9.90 -7.75 -6.72
N GLY A 150 -9.66 -6.52 -7.18
CA GLY A 150 -8.44 -5.77 -6.93
C GLY A 150 -7.29 -6.16 -7.86
N GLU A 151 -7.56 -6.88 -8.95
CA GLU A 151 -6.57 -7.22 -9.97
C GLU A 151 -6.40 -6.05 -10.94
N ALA A 152 -5.16 -5.77 -11.36
CA ALA A 152 -4.89 -4.71 -12.32
C ALA A 152 -5.52 -5.04 -13.68
N VAL A 153 -6.37 -4.14 -14.19
CA VAL A 153 -7.07 -4.29 -15.48
C VAL A 153 -6.68 -3.23 -16.51
N GLY A 154 -5.82 -2.29 -16.14
CA GLY A 154 -5.29 -1.30 -17.07
C GLY A 154 -4.34 -1.91 -18.10
N ASN A 155 -4.44 -1.47 -19.34
CA ASN A 155 -3.48 -1.82 -20.39
C ASN A 155 -2.43 -0.71 -20.50
N CYS A 156 -1.45 -0.71 -19.58
CA CYS A 156 -0.39 0.29 -19.56
C CYS A 156 0.94 -0.29 -20.06
N VAL A 157 1.21 -0.13 -21.35
CA VAL A 157 2.46 -0.61 -21.99
C VAL A 157 3.72 -0.08 -21.28
N ALA A 158 3.68 1.16 -20.78
CA ALA A 158 4.80 1.72 -20.02
C ALA A 158 4.99 1.05 -18.67
N GLY A 159 3.89 0.74 -17.96
CA GLY A 159 3.89 -0.03 -16.72
C GLY A 159 4.45 -1.44 -16.92
N ASP A 160 3.96 -2.14 -17.95
CA ASP A 160 4.43 -3.50 -18.28
C ASP A 160 5.93 -3.53 -18.56
N ARG A 161 6.44 -2.56 -19.33
CA ARG A 161 7.87 -2.43 -19.60
C ARG A 161 8.68 -2.20 -18.32
N LEU A 162 8.23 -1.30 -17.45
CA LEU A 162 8.93 -1.00 -16.19
C LEU A 162 8.91 -2.20 -15.22
N TYR A 163 7.80 -2.95 -15.19
CA TYR A 163 7.70 -4.18 -14.41
C TYR A 163 8.67 -5.26 -14.93
N GLU A 164 8.77 -5.42 -16.25
CA GLU A 164 9.71 -6.37 -16.84
C GLU A 164 11.18 -5.94 -16.60
N GLU A 165 11.50 -4.65 -16.69
CA GLU A 165 12.82 -4.11 -16.30
C GLU A 165 13.17 -4.46 -14.84
N PHE A 166 12.22 -4.25 -13.91
CA PHE A 166 12.40 -4.63 -12.51
C PHE A 166 12.61 -6.14 -12.35
N ARG A 167 11.78 -6.95 -13.00
CA ARG A 167 11.87 -8.42 -12.98
C ARG A 167 13.22 -8.90 -13.50
N GLN A 168 13.76 -8.28 -14.56
CA GLN A 168 15.07 -8.57 -15.11
C GLN A 168 16.18 -8.18 -14.13
N ALA A 169 16.12 -6.99 -13.55
CA ALA A 169 17.11 -6.53 -12.58
C ALA A 169 17.19 -7.44 -11.34
N ARG A 170 16.04 -7.95 -10.86
CA ARG A 170 15.96 -8.88 -9.72
C ARG A 170 16.55 -10.26 -10.01
N ARG A 171 16.43 -10.74 -11.25
CA ARG A 171 17.00 -12.04 -11.64
C ARG A 171 18.53 -12.03 -11.70
N GLY A 172 19.15 -10.85 -11.73
CA GLY A 172 20.57 -10.70 -11.97
C GLY A 172 20.97 -11.08 -13.41
N PRO A 173 22.24 -10.90 -13.79
CA PRO A 173 22.74 -11.40 -15.06
C PRO A 173 22.58 -12.92 -15.11
N ALA A 174 22.16 -13.45 -16.27
CA ALA A 174 22.24 -14.89 -16.50
C ALA A 174 23.68 -15.36 -16.22
N PRO A 175 23.89 -16.49 -15.52
CA PRO A 175 25.24 -17.01 -15.34
C PRO A 175 25.88 -17.13 -16.72
N GLY A 176 26.95 -16.37 -16.93
CA GLY A 176 27.63 -16.36 -18.22
C GLY A 176 28.03 -17.78 -18.55
N ASN A 177 27.62 -18.26 -19.73
CA ASN A 177 28.22 -19.46 -20.31
C ASN A 177 29.69 -19.13 -20.54
N GLY A 178 30.53 -19.45 -19.55
CA GLY A 178 31.98 -19.36 -19.66
C GLY A 178 32.40 -20.24 -20.83
N LEU A 179 32.92 -19.57 -21.87
CA LEU A 179 33.75 -20.18 -22.89
C LEU A 179 35.19 -20.21 -22.41
#